data_AF-A0A7Y5AGV6-F1
#
_entry.id   AF-A0A7Y5AGV6-F1
#
_cell.length_a   1.000
_cell.length_b   1.000
_cell.length_c   1.000
_cell.angle_alpha   90.00
_cell.angle_beta   90.00
_cell.angle_gamma   90.00
#
_symmetry.space_group_name_H-M   'P 1'
#
loop_
_entity.id
_entity.type
_entity.pdbx_description
1 polymer ?
#
loop_
_entity_poly.entity_id
_entity_poly.type
_entity_poly.pdbx_seq_one_letter_code
_entity_poly.pdbx_strand_id
1 'polypeptide(L)'
;PMAYISAFIKSGRGTELAFDVPSSPNAAILRVQTPGRNSGVVGTLYGIELRKELKSFQTGLTLILEFGDHYIWTDGDSRDPERPSQDEFSEWAESKKYGYTVRGGYSKGYTANEFRMTIAQVLPSLALVGVATSLVLYLGLMRARKAHSGTAVRDA
;
A
#
# COMPACT_ATOMS: atom_id res chain seq x y z
N PRO A 1 -37.64 2.39 -1.48
CA PRO A 1 -36.75 1.88 -0.40
C PRO A 1 -36.88 0.36 -0.17
N MET A 2 -38.07 -0.16 0.16
CA MET A 2 -38.28 -1.57 0.48
C MET A 2 -37.97 -2.53 -0.68
N ALA A 3 -38.43 -2.22 -1.89
CA ALA A 3 -38.16 -3.04 -3.08
C ALA A 3 -36.65 -3.22 -3.35
N TYR A 4 -35.84 -2.20 -3.05
CA TYR A 4 -34.40 -2.19 -3.27
C TYR A 4 -33.65 -3.02 -2.21
N ILE A 5 -34.13 -3.03 -0.96
CA ILE A 5 -33.62 -3.92 0.10
C ILE A 5 -34.03 -5.37 -0.18
N SER A 6 -35.25 -5.60 -0.66
CA SER A 6 -35.71 -6.94 -1.05
C SER A 6 -34.90 -7.52 -2.21
N ALA A 7 -34.45 -6.69 -3.17
CA ALA A 7 -33.57 -7.13 -4.25
C ALA A 7 -32.21 -7.61 -3.72
N PHE A 8 -31.60 -6.86 -2.78
CA PHE A 8 -30.36 -7.28 -2.10
C PHE A 8 -30.53 -8.62 -1.37
N ILE A 9 -31.58 -8.77 -0.55
CA ILE A 9 -31.84 -10.01 0.18
C ILE A 9 -32.05 -11.20 -0.78
N LYS A 10 -32.75 -10.97 -1.91
CA LYS A 10 -32.96 -12.01 -2.94
C LYS A 10 -31.69 -12.38 -3.70
N SER A 11 -30.71 -11.48 -3.78
CA SER A 11 -29.43 -11.75 -4.46
C SER A 11 -28.61 -12.83 -3.76
N GLY A 12 -28.87 -13.10 -2.47
CA GLY A 12 -28.10 -14.03 -1.66
C GLY A 12 -26.68 -13.55 -1.34
N ARG A 13 -26.30 -12.33 -1.76
CA ARG A 13 -24.98 -11.74 -1.48
C ARG A 13 -24.91 -11.29 -0.03
N GLY A 14 -23.82 -11.65 0.66
CA GLY A 14 -23.58 -11.24 2.05
C GLY A 14 -23.26 -9.75 2.18
N THR A 15 -22.63 -9.16 1.17
CA THR A 15 -22.31 -7.73 1.10
C THR A 15 -22.52 -7.16 -0.30
N GLU A 16 -22.92 -5.89 -0.36
CA GLU A 16 -23.13 -5.17 -1.63
C GLU A 16 -22.79 -3.68 -1.44
N LEU A 17 -22.06 -3.11 -2.39
CA LEU A 17 -21.86 -1.67 -2.50
C LEU A 17 -22.89 -1.13 -3.50
N ALA A 18 -23.81 -0.30 -3.02
CA ALA A 18 -24.88 0.30 -3.81
C ALA A 18 -24.65 1.80 -4.00
N PHE A 19 -24.98 2.32 -5.18
CA PHE A 19 -24.92 3.75 -5.50
C PHE A 19 -26.32 4.31 -5.75
N ASP A 20 -26.45 5.63 -5.59
CA ASP A 20 -27.66 6.39 -5.96
C ASP A 20 -28.96 5.82 -5.38
N VAL A 21 -28.85 5.38 -4.12
CA VAL A 21 -29.98 4.86 -3.37
C VAL A 21 -30.96 5.98 -3.07
N PRO A 22 -32.29 5.74 -3.15
CA PRO A 22 -33.30 6.80 -3.00
C PRO A 22 -33.22 7.59 -1.69
N SER A 23 -32.67 6.98 -0.63
CA SER A 23 -32.47 7.61 0.68
C SER A 23 -31.19 8.45 0.78
N SER A 24 -30.26 8.30 -0.15
CA SER A 24 -29.00 9.04 -0.19
C SER A 24 -28.48 9.12 -1.64
N PRO A 25 -29.04 10.04 -2.44
CA PRO A 25 -28.62 10.24 -3.83
C PRO A 25 -27.14 10.63 -3.86
N ASN A 26 -26.37 10.12 -4.82
CA ASN A 26 -24.94 10.39 -4.98
C ASN A 26 -24.00 9.78 -3.91
N ALA A 27 -24.53 9.07 -2.92
CA ALA A 27 -23.74 8.39 -1.90
C ALA A 27 -23.51 6.91 -2.23
N ALA A 28 -22.29 6.43 -1.96
CA ALA A 28 -22.00 5.01 -1.90
C ALA A 28 -22.49 4.46 -0.56
N ILE A 29 -23.25 3.37 -0.59
CA ILE A 29 -23.82 2.72 0.58
C ILE A 29 -23.43 1.24 0.59
N LEU A 30 -22.67 0.83 1.61
CA LEU A 30 -22.36 -0.56 1.87
C LEU A 30 -23.52 -1.20 2.64
N ARG A 31 -23.98 -2.34 2.12
CA ARG A 31 -24.95 -3.21 2.79
C ARG A 31 -24.29 -4.48 3.22
N VAL A 32 -24.64 -4.91 4.43
CA VAL A 32 -24.17 -6.16 5.00
C VAL A 32 -25.36 -6.94 5.50
N GLN A 33 -25.54 -8.16 5.00
CA GLN A 33 -26.48 -9.12 5.53
C GLN A 33 -25.74 -10.05 6.50
N THR A 34 -26.20 -10.11 7.75
CA THR A 34 -25.64 -11.07 8.71
C THR A 34 -26.19 -12.46 8.41
N PRO A 35 -25.32 -13.48 8.20
CA PRO A 35 -25.78 -14.86 8.04
C PRO A 35 -26.27 -15.38 9.41
N GLY A 36 -27.58 -15.38 9.66
CA GLY A 36 -28.14 -15.92 10.90
C GLY A 36 -29.66 -15.74 11.05
N ARG A 37 -30.37 -16.89 11.14
CA ARG A 37 -31.77 -17.12 11.58
C ARG A 37 -32.86 -16.13 11.13
N ASN A 38 -33.67 -16.56 10.14
CA ASN A 38 -35.06 -16.16 9.82
C ASN A 38 -35.46 -14.67 9.76
N SER A 39 -34.58 -13.73 10.04
CA SER A 39 -34.77 -12.29 9.91
C SER A 39 -33.45 -11.69 9.44
N GLY A 40 -33.35 -11.40 8.13
CA GLY A 40 -32.17 -10.77 7.56
C GLY A 40 -32.03 -9.33 8.07
N VAL A 41 -31.11 -9.12 9.01
CA VAL A 41 -30.72 -7.76 9.41
C VAL A 41 -29.78 -7.22 8.34
N VAL A 42 -30.16 -6.10 7.72
CA VAL A 42 -29.33 -5.37 6.77
C VAL A 42 -28.71 -4.18 7.49
N GLY A 43 -27.41 -4.26 7.75
CA GLY A 43 -26.62 -3.11 8.18
C GLY A 43 -26.35 -2.20 6.98
N THR A 44 -26.43 -0.89 7.19
CA THR A 44 -26.16 0.12 6.15
C THR A 44 -25.05 1.04 6.65
N LEU A 45 -23.96 1.15 5.89
CA LEU A 45 -22.83 2.04 6.19
C LEU A 45 -22.56 2.97 5.01
N TYR A 46 -22.24 4.23 5.28
CA TYR A 46 -21.83 5.16 4.23
C TYR A 46 -20.41 4.86 3.77
N GLY A 47 -20.19 4.82 2.45
CA GLY A 47 -18.89 4.60 1.86
C GLY A 47 -17.84 5.65 2.27
N ILE A 48 -18.27 6.86 2.65
CA ILE A 48 -17.36 7.90 3.14
C ILE A 48 -16.61 7.49 4.43
N GLU A 49 -17.28 6.76 5.33
CA GLU A 49 -16.65 6.26 6.56
C GLU A 49 -15.62 5.20 6.22
N LEU A 50 -15.96 4.30 5.28
CA LEU A 50 -15.03 3.29 4.81
C LEU A 50 -13.79 3.91 4.15
N ARG A 51 -13.96 4.98 3.37
CA ARG A 51 -12.86 5.75 2.78
C ARG A 51 -11.97 6.40 3.82
N LYS A 52 -12.57 6.96 4.88
CA LYS A 52 -11.84 7.56 5.99
C LYS A 52 -10.99 6.52 6.72
N GLU A 53 -11.53 5.34 6.95
CA GLU A 53 -10.77 4.21 7.52
C GLU A 53 -9.66 3.75 6.56
N LEU A 54 -9.92 3.64 5.26
CA LEU A 54 -8.90 3.29 4.26
C LEU A 54 -7.76 4.32 4.19
N LYS A 55 -8.07 5.61 4.37
CA LYS A 55 -7.07 6.69 4.43
C LYS A 55 -6.13 6.58 5.64
N SER A 56 -6.53 5.87 6.69
CA SER A 56 -5.70 5.70 7.88
C SER A 56 -4.48 4.78 7.66
N PHE A 57 -4.46 4.01 6.56
CA PHE A 57 -3.31 3.18 6.18
C PHE A 57 -2.22 4.07 5.53
N GLN A 58 -1.28 4.57 6.33
CA GLN A 58 -0.35 5.67 5.98
C GLN A 58 0.81 5.31 5.02
N THR A 59 0.94 4.08 4.54
CA THR A 59 2.20 3.56 3.95
C THR A 59 2.30 3.66 2.42
N GLY A 60 1.49 4.47 1.75
CA GLY A 60 1.44 4.50 0.27
C GLY A 60 0.80 3.25 -0.35
N LEU A 61 0.26 2.38 0.50
CA LEU A 61 -0.50 1.20 0.12
C LEU A 61 -1.84 1.62 -0.47
N THR A 62 -2.10 1.19 -1.71
CA THR A 62 -3.39 1.32 -2.36
C THR A 62 -4.25 0.12 -1.99
N LEU A 63 -5.26 0.35 -1.16
CA LEU A 63 -6.26 -0.64 -0.76
C LEU A 63 -7.55 -0.44 -1.55
N ILE A 64 -8.00 -1.51 -2.21
CA ILE A 64 -9.28 -1.58 -2.91
C ILE A 64 -10.14 -2.64 -2.22
N LEU A 65 -11.37 -2.26 -1.88
CA LEU A 65 -12.40 -3.18 -1.40
C LEU A 65 -13.39 -3.44 -2.53
N GLU A 66 -13.51 -4.70 -2.94
CA GLU A 66 -14.39 -5.16 -4.01
C GLU A 66 -15.60 -5.89 -3.43
N PHE A 67 -16.78 -5.49 -3.87
CA PHE A 67 -18.09 -6.01 -3.50
C PHE A 67 -18.82 -6.41 -4.78
N GLY A 68 -18.51 -7.60 -5.31
CA GLY A 68 -19.00 -8.04 -6.61
C GLY A 68 -18.43 -7.17 -7.75
N ASP A 69 -19.31 -6.50 -8.50
CA ASP A 69 -18.95 -5.66 -9.65
C ASP A 69 -18.53 -4.23 -9.26
N HIS A 70 -18.66 -3.89 -7.98
CA HIS A 70 -18.40 -2.56 -7.45
C HIS A 70 -17.19 -2.56 -6.53
N TYR A 71 -16.51 -1.42 -6.44
CA TYR A 71 -15.36 -1.27 -5.57
C TYR A 71 -15.31 0.12 -4.96
N ILE A 72 -14.54 0.25 -3.88
CA ILE A 72 -14.24 1.51 -3.21
C ILE A 72 -12.79 1.52 -2.74
N TRP A 73 -12.16 2.69 -2.83
CA TRP A 73 -10.80 2.92 -2.35
C TRP A 73 -10.73 4.29 -1.65
N THR A 74 -9.58 4.63 -1.06
CA THR A 74 -9.32 5.90 -0.35
C THR A 74 -9.88 7.17 -1.03
N ASP A 75 -9.55 7.40 -2.30
CA ASP A 75 -9.88 8.62 -3.04
C ASP A 75 -11.14 8.51 -3.93
N GLY A 76 -11.76 7.33 -4.04
CA GLY A 76 -12.79 7.11 -5.05
C GLY A 76 -13.60 5.81 -4.91
N ASP A 77 -14.43 5.55 -5.90
CA ASP A 77 -15.24 4.33 -6.01
C ASP A 77 -15.42 3.89 -7.47
N SER A 78 -16.15 2.80 -7.71
CA SER A 78 -16.33 2.23 -9.05
C SER A 78 -17.06 3.12 -10.06
N ARG A 79 -17.54 4.31 -9.66
CA ARG A 79 -18.07 5.31 -10.59
C ARG A 79 -16.96 6.15 -11.23
N ASP A 80 -15.76 6.14 -10.68
CA ASP A 80 -14.63 6.85 -11.24
C ASP A 80 -14.13 6.14 -12.52
N PRO A 81 -13.77 6.89 -13.58
CA PRO A 81 -13.43 6.33 -14.90
C PRO A 81 -12.07 5.61 -14.92
N GLU A 82 -11.21 5.91 -13.96
CA GLU A 82 -9.89 5.30 -13.84
C GLU A 82 -9.92 4.40 -12.60
N ARG A 83 -9.26 3.23 -12.68
CA ARG A 83 -9.08 2.29 -11.56
C ARG A 83 -7.67 2.48 -11.00
N PRO A 84 -7.42 2.42 -9.67
CA PRO A 84 -6.12 2.86 -9.19
C PRO A 84 -5.09 1.78 -9.52
N SER A 85 -3.88 2.19 -9.89
CA SER A 85 -2.79 1.26 -10.17
C SER A 85 -2.44 0.45 -8.92
N GLN A 86 -2.28 -0.86 -9.09
CA GLN A 86 -1.75 -1.80 -8.09
C GLN A 86 -0.65 -2.66 -8.72
N ASP A 87 0.18 -2.04 -9.55
CA ASP A 87 1.14 -2.77 -10.41
C ASP A 87 2.31 -3.36 -9.61
N GLU A 88 2.54 -2.90 -8.37
CA GLU A 88 3.65 -3.33 -7.52
C GLU A 88 3.15 -4.05 -6.26
N PHE A 89 3.71 -5.23 -5.98
CA PHE A 89 3.41 -6.05 -4.80
C PHE A 89 1.90 -6.22 -4.52
N SER A 90 1.14 -6.57 -5.56
CA SER A 90 -0.30 -6.80 -5.42
C SER A 90 -0.59 -8.13 -4.73
N GLU A 91 -1.40 -8.07 -3.68
CA GLU A 91 -1.94 -9.21 -2.96
C GLU A 91 -3.46 -9.07 -2.85
N TRP A 92 -4.16 -10.20 -2.75
CA TRP A 92 -5.61 -10.21 -2.62
C TRP A 92 -6.08 -11.27 -1.63
N ALA A 93 -7.18 -10.97 -0.94
CA ALA A 93 -7.80 -11.88 0.02
C ALA A 93 -9.33 -11.75 -0.04
N GLU A 94 -10.02 -12.88 -0.08
CA GLU A 94 -11.49 -12.93 -0.07
C GLU A 94 -12.02 -13.27 1.32
N SER A 95 -13.01 -12.51 1.78
CA SER A 95 -13.72 -12.78 3.02
C SER A 95 -14.77 -13.86 2.82
N LYS A 96 -14.45 -15.11 3.18
CA LYS A 96 -15.41 -16.25 3.12
C LYS A 96 -16.71 -16.02 3.89
N LYS A 97 -16.69 -15.14 4.90
CA LYS A 97 -17.83 -14.85 5.77
C LYS A 97 -18.80 -13.83 5.15
N TYR A 98 -18.28 -12.87 4.41
CA TYR A 98 -19.04 -11.70 3.96
C TYR A 98 -19.04 -11.50 2.43
N GLY A 99 -18.20 -12.23 1.69
CA GLY A 99 -18.17 -12.26 0.23
C GLY A 99 -17.57 -11.02 -0.43
N TYR A 100 -16.77 -10.23 0.29
CA TYR A 100 -16.00 -9.13 -0.28
C TYR A 100 -14.53 -9.53 -0.46
N THR A 101 -13.87 -8.92 -1.45
CA THR A 101 -12.45 -9.12 -1.72
C THR A 101 -11.68 -7.86 -1.36
N VAL A 102 -10.55 -8.02 -0.69
CA VAL A 102 -9.59 -6.95 -0.43
C VAL A 102 -8.43 -7.14 -1.38
N ARG A 103 -8.07 -6.09 -2.12
CA ARG A 103 -6.86 -6.06 -2.94
C ARG A 103 -5.94 -4.97 -2.40
N GLY A 104 -4.75 -5.35 -1.98
CA GLY A 104 -3.70 -4.42 -1.58
C GLY A 104 -2.59 -4.42 -2.62
N GLY A 105 -1.97 -3.26 -2.83
CA GLY A 105 -0.81 -3.14 -3.70
C GLY A 105 -0.31 -1.71 -3.71
N TYR A 106 0.85 -1.48 -4.31
CA TYR A 106 1.39 -0.14 -4.47
C TYR A 106 1.17 0.36 -5.89
N SER A 107 1.03 1.67 -6.01
CA SER A 107 0.98 2.31 -7.33
C SER A 107 2.31 2.18 -8.05
N LYS A 108 2.25 2.19 -9.37
CA LYS A 108 3.45 2.18 -10.21
C LYS A 108 4.45 3.27 -9.81
N GLY A 109 5.71 2.88 -9.61
CA GLY A 109 6.81 3.76 -9.26
C GLY A 109 7.04 3.93 -7.75
N TYR A 110 6.23 3.31 -6.89
CA TYR A 110 6.39 3.37 -5.44
C TYR A 110 7.77 2.87 -5.01
N THR A 111 8.18 1.69 -5.49
CA THR A 111 9.50 1.09 -5.19
C THR A 111 10.64 2.01 -5.61
N ALA A 112 10.55 2.57 -6.82
CA ALA A 112 11.58 3.48 -7.33
C ALA A 112 11.70 4.76 -6.49
N ASN A 113 10.58 5.27 -5.96
CA ASN A 113 10.56 6.44 -5.11
C ASN A 113 11.16 6.14 -3.72
N GLU A 114 10.79 5.01 -3.11
CA GLU A 114 11.35 4.54 -1.84
C GLU A 114 12.87 4.30 -1.93
N PHE A 115 13.34 3.69 -3.01
CA PHE A 115 14.79 3.51 -3.23
C PHE A 115 15.52 4.85 -3.33
N ARG A 116 14.95 5.85 -4.01
CA ARG A 116 15.58 7.19 -4.10
C ARG A 116 15.70 7.86 -2.74
N MET A 117 14.64 7.79 -1.92
CA MET A 117 14.66 8.34 -0.56
C MET A 117 15.67 7.62 0.33
N THR A 118 15.68 6.29 0.28
CA THR A 118 16.64 5.47 1.02
C THR A 118 18.07 5.80 0.63
N ILE A 119 18.38 5.80 -0.68
CA ILE A 119 19.72 6.11 -1.19
C ILE A 119 20.18 7.50 -0.73
N ALA A 120 19.31 8.52 -0.77
CA ALA A 120 19.64 9.87 -0.30
C ALA A 120 20.01 9.90 1.20
N GLN A 121 19.43 9.01 2.01
CA GLN A 121 19.70 8.94 3.44
C GLN A 121 20.98 8.15 3.78
N VAL A 122 21.30 7.08 3.03
CA VAL A 122 22.48 6.23 3.31
C VAL A 122 23.73 6.69 2.55
N LEU A 123 23.59 7.47 1.46
CA LEU A 123 24.72 7.99 0.68
C LEU A 123 25.77 8.73 1.52
N PRO A 124 25.40 9.66 2.42
CA PRO A 124 26.38 10.43 3.19
C PRO A 124 27.24 9.54 4.10
N SER A 125 26.63 8.55 4.77
CA SER A 125 27.35 7.64 5.64
C SER A 125 28.25 6.69 4.84
N LEU A 126 27.77 6.17 3.70
CA LEU A 126 28.58 5.36 2.79
C LEU A 126 29.81 6.12 2.28
N ALA A 127 29.62 7.38 1.87
CA ALA A 127 30.69 8.24 1.38
C ALA A 127 31.75 8.48 2.47
N LEU A 128 31.32 8.73 3.71
CA LEU A 128 32.23 8.94 4.84
C LEU A 128 33.11 7.72 5.09
N VAL A 129 32.51 6.52 5.12
CA VAL A 129 33.25 5.26 5.29
C VAL A 129 34.25 5.09 4.15
N GLY A 130 33.84 5.31 2.90
CA GLY A 130 34.72 5.21 1.74
C GLY A 130 35.93 6.15 1.81
N VAL A 131 35.72 7.41 2.20
CA VAL A 131 36.80 8.39 2.36
C VAL A 131 37.75 7.98 3.49
N ALA A 132 37.21 7.58 4.65
CA ALA A 132 38.01 7.17 5.80
C ALA A 132 38.88 5.95 5.48
N THR A 133 38.32 4.91 4.84
CA THR A 133 39.06 3.72 4.44
C THR A 133 40.16 4.06 3.43
N SER A 134 39.86 4.92 2.45
CA SER A 134 40.84 5.36 1.45
C SER A 134 42.01 6.11 2.08
N LEU A 135 41.73 6.97 3.07
CA LEU A 135 42.76 7.71 3.79
C LEU A 135 43.68 6.80 4.60
N VAL A 136 43.11 5.80 5.29
CA VAL A 136 43.89 4.82 6.07
C VAL A 136 44.81 4.00 5.15
N LEU A 137 44.29 3.51 4.03
CA LEU A 137 45.09 2.78 3.04
C LEU A 137 46.22 3.64 2.46
N TYR A 138 45.92 4.88 2.11
CA TYR A 138 46.91 5.83 1.57
C TYR A 138 48.03 6.10 2.57
N LEU A 139 47.70 6.36 3.84
CA LEU A 139 48.70 6.57 4.90
C LEU A 139 49.53 5.30 5.16
N GLY A 140 48.91 4.12 5.10
CA GLY A 140 49.59 2.83 5.21
C GLY A 140 50.64 2.64 4.10
N LEU A 141 50.25 2.85 2.84
CA LEU A 141 51.14 2.74 1.68
C LEU A 141 52.30 3.76 1.72
N MET A 142 52.01 5.01 2.09
CA MET A 142 53.01 6.07 2.27
C MET A 142 54.07 5.72 3.32
N ARG A 143 53.63 5.18 4.47
CA ARG A 143 54.55 4.75 5.55
C ARG A 143 55.39 3.55 5.14
N ALA A 144 54.80 2.57 4.45
CA ALA A 144 55.52 1.41 3.95
C ALA A 144 56.62 1.80 2.93
N ARG A 145 56.35 2.74 2.02
CA ARG A 145 57.37 3.27 1.09
C ARG A 145 58.53 3.96 1.80
N LYS A 146 58.26 4.79 2.82
CA LYS A 146 59.31 5.47 3.58
C LYS A 146 60.19 4.49 4.38
N ALA A 147 59.61 3.43 4.93
CA ALA A 147 60.36 2.40 5.65
C ALA A 147 61.27 1.59 4.72
N HIS A 148 60.85 1.37 3.46
CA HIS A 148 61.63 0.59 2.49
C HIS A 148 62.80 1.36 1.85
N SER A 149 62.75 2.70 1.81
CA SER A 149 63.89 3.54 1.38
C SER A 149 64.95 3.75 2.47
N GLY A 150 64.63 3.52 3.74
CA GLY A 150 65.56 3.68 4.86
C GLY A 150 66.52 2.49 5.08
N THR A 151 66.22 1.32 4.52
CA THR A 151 67.02 0.10 4.67
C THR A 151 68.08 -0.09 3.58
N ALA A 152 68.12 0.77 2.55
CA ALA A 152 69.13 0.72 1.49
C ALA A 152 70.40 1.55 1.80
N VAL A 153 70.50 2.21 2.96
CA VAL A 153 71.62 3.12 3.32
C VAL A 153 72.45 2.60 4.52
N ARG A 154 72.27 1.34 4.94
CA ARG A 154 72.97 0.79 6.12
C ARG A 154 73.93 -0.37 5.87
N ASP A 155 74.25 -0.66 4.61
CA ASP A 155 75.31 -1.59 4.20
C ASP A 155 76.05 -1.03 2.97
N ALA A 156 76.93 -0.04 3.18
CA ALA A 156 77.97 0.38 2.24
C ALA A 156 79.16 0.98 3.02
#